data_AF-A0AB32X2M1-F1
#
_entry.id   AF-A0AB32X2M1-F1
#
_cell.length_a   1.000
_cell.length_b   1.000
_cell.length_c   1.000
_cell.angle_alpha   90.00
_cell.angle_beta   90.00
_cell.angle_gamma   90.00
#
_symmetry.space_group_name_H-M   'P 1'
#
loop_
_entity.id
_entity.type
_entity.pdbx_description
1 polymer ?
#
loop_
_entity_poly.entity_id
_entity_poly.type
_entity_poly.pdbx_seq_one_letter_code
_entity_poly.pdbx_strand_id
1 'polypeptide(L)'
;MKELVFKRQNELEEIYRGVHMDVNSDAARQLLINLIESGDVDLSNLLSSMDDEITKAKQEALSRKDILDKVEKWKHASEEEKWLDDYEKVNLI
;
A
#
# COMPACT_ATOMS: atom_id res chain seq x y z
N MET A 1 -17.78 -0.51 17.03
CA MET A 1 -18.06 -0.05 15.64
C MET A 1 -17.03 0.95 15.15
N LYS A 2 -16.81 2.10 15.81
CA LYS A 2 -15.76 3.08 15.40
C LYS A 2 -14.36 2.46 15.28
N GLU A 3 -13.97 1.62 16.24
CA GLU A 3 -12.68 0.90 16.17
C GLU A 3 -12.56 -0.02 14.95
N LEU A 4 -13.65 -0.68 14.55
CA LEU A 4 -13.66 -1.54 13.36
C LEU A 4 -13.45 -0.73 12.09
N VAL A 5 -14.03 0.48 12.02
CA VAL A 5 -13.84 1.40 10.89
C VAL A 5 -12.35 1.75 10.76
N PHE A 6 -11.68 2.12 11.84
CA PHE A 6 -10.24 2.39 11.79
C PHE A 6 -9.40 1.17 11.44
N LYS A 7 -9.82 -0.04 11.86
CA LYS A 7 -9.15 -1.28 11.47
C LYS A 7 -9.26 -1.53 9.96
N ARG A 8 -10.42 -1.28 9.35
CA ARG A 8 -10.62 -1.36 7.90
C ARG A 8 -9.81 -0.31 7.15
N GLN A 9 -9.76 0.91 7.67
CA GLN A 9 -8.93 1.97 7.09
C GLN A 9 -7.45 1.57 7.06
N ASN A 10 -6.94 1.01 8.17
CA ASN A 10 -5.55 0.54 8.23
C ASN A 10 -5.29 -0.62 7.26
N GLU A 11 -6.22 -1.58 7.14
CA GLU A 11 -6.11 -2.67 6.15
C GLU A 11 -6.00 -2.12 4.72
N LEU A 12 -6.80 -1.11 4.38
CA LEU A 12 -6.77 -0.45 3.08
C LEU A 12 -5.42 0.24 2.82
N GLU A 13 -4.91 0.99 3.80
CA GLU A 13 -3.60 1.67 3.74
C GLU A 13 -2.43 0.68 3.59
N GLU A 14 -2.50 -0.47 4.26
CA GLU A 14 -1.51 -1.54 4.14
C GLU A 14 -1.46 -2.13 2.73
N ILE A 15 -2.62 -2.32 2.08
CA ILE A 15 -2.70 -2.81 0.71
C ILE A 15 -2.07 -1.80 -0.25
N TYR A 16 -2.45 -0.52 -0.17
CA TYR A 16 -1.91 0.52 -1.04
C TYR A 16 -0.39 0.65 -0.90
N ARG A 17 0.11 0.64 0.34
CA ARG A 17 1.56 0.65 0.62
C ARG A 17 2.27 -0.57 0.05
N GLY A 18 1.67 -1.75 0.16
CA GLY A 18 2.23 -3.01 -0.35
C GLY A 18 2.40 -3.05 -1.88
N VAL A 19 1.67 -2.22 -2.63
CA VAL A 19 1.79 -2.11 -4.08
C VAL A 19 2.33 -0.77 -4.57
N HIS A 20 3.03 -0.07 -3.67
CA HIS A 20 3.69 1.21 -3.92
C HIS A 20 2.74 2.25 -4.55
N MET A 21 1.47 2.26 -4.14
CA MET A 21 0.56 3.35 -4.47
C MET A 21 0.74 4.49 -3.47
N ASP A 22 0.99 5.70 -3.98
CA ASP A 22 1.02 6.91 -3.17
C ASP A 22 -0.41 7.34 -2.86
N VAL A 23 -0.78 7.26 -1.59
CA VAL A 23 -2.09 7.65 -1.08
C VAL A 23 -1.89 8.55 0.11
N ASN A 24 -2.56 9.70 0.11
CA ASN A 24 -2.55 10.63 1.24
C ASN A 24 -3.40 10.07 2.40
N SER A 25 -2.79 9.12 3.12
CA SER A 25 -3.42 8.35 4.20
C SER A 25 -3.84 9.26 5.36
N ASP A 26 -3.04 10.29 5.68
CA ASP A 26 -3.36 11.25 6.74
C ASP A 26 -4.62 12.05 6.42
N ALA A 27 -4.75 12.53 5.18
CA ALA A 27 -5.96 13.23 4.73
C ALA A 27 -7.18 12.30 4.75
N ALA A 28 -7.04 11.07 4.27
CA ALA A 28 -8.12 10.08 4.29
C ALA A 28 -8.58 9.77 5.73
N ARG A 29 -7.63 9.61 6.64
CA ARG A 29 -7.90 9.35 8.06
C ARG A 29 -8.59 10.53 8.74
N GLN A 30 -8.16 11.76 8.45
CA GLN A 30 -8.80 12.95 9.00
C GLN A 30 -10.24 13.13 8.48
N LEU A 31 -10.47 12.88 7.18
CA LEU A 31 -11.82 12.89 6.60
C LEU A 31 -12.71 11.85 7.28
N LEU A 32 -12.19 10.65 7.52
CA LEU A 32 -12.92 9.57 8.19
C LEU A 32 -13.26 9.94 9.65
N ILE A 33 -12.33 10.55 10.38
CA ILE A 33 -12.57 11.04 11.75
C ILE A 33 -13.71 12.06 11.74
N ASN A 34 -13.63 13.08 10.87
CA ASN A 34 -14.64 14.13 10.78
C ASN A 34 -16.04 13.56 10.46
N LEU A 35 -16.11 12.56 9.57
CA LEU A 35 -17.36 11.89 9.19
C LEU A 35 -17.97 11.08 10.35
N ILE A 36 -17.13 10.43 11.16
CA ILE A 36 -17.58 9.67 12.34
C ILE A 36 -18.01 10.60 13.48
N GLU A 37 -17.34 11.75 13.63
CA GLU A 37 -17.62 12.73 14.67
C GLU A 37 -18.84 13.58 14.38
N SER A 38 -19.20 13.81 13.11
CA SER A 38 -20.44 14.52 12.75
C SER A 38 -21.70 13.77 13.21
N GLY A 39 -21.62 12.45 13.38
CA GLY A 39 -22.75 11.61 13.81
C GLY A 39 -23.81 11.38 12.73
N ASP A 40 -23.62 11.94 11.53
CA ASP A 40 -24.56 11.84 10.42
C ASP A 40 -24.43 10.53 9.62
N VAL A 41 -23.38 9.75 9.88
CA VAL A 41 -23.07 8.53 9.12
C VAL A 41 -23.58 7.27 9.84
N ASP A 42 -24.25 6.40 9.09
CA ASP A 42 -24.51 5.04 9.54
C ASP A 42 -23.20 4.22 9.46
N LEU A 43 -22.67 3.87 10.63
CA LEU A 43 -21.43 3.12 10.76
C LEU A 43 -21.50 1.71 10.13
N SER A 44 -22.69 1.12 10.03
CA SER A 44 -22.85 -0.19 9.39
C SER A 44 -22.69 -0.08 7.87
N ASN A 45 -23.33 0.91 7.26
CA ASN A 45 -23.17 1.19 5.83
C ASN A 45 -21.75 1.64 5.50
N LEU A 46 -21.13 2.46 6.36
CA LEU A 46 -19.73 2.85 6.21
C LEU A 46 -18.80 1.64 6.19
N LEU A 47 -18.94 0.71 7.15
CA LEU A 47 -18.15 -0.52 7.18
C LEU A 47 -18.34 -1.38 5.92
N SER A 48 -19.57 -1.50 5.41
CA SER A 48 -19.83 -2.22 4.17
C SER A 48 -19.12 -1.58 2.97
N SER A 49 -19.17 -0.24 2.86
CA SER A 49 -18.48 0.49 1.79
C SER A 49 -16.95 0.29 1.86
N MET A 50 -16.39 0.26 3.08
CA MET A 50 -14.96 0.02 3.25
C MET A 50 -14.57 -1.42 2.89
N ASP A 51 -15.41 -2.41 3.17
CA ASP A 51 -15.18 -3.79 2.73
C ASP A 51 -15.18 -3.90 1.20
N ASP A 52 -16.04 -3.14 0.52
CA ASP A 52 -16.04 -3.04 -0.95
C ASP A 52 -14.76 -2.37 -1.48
N GLU A 53 -14.31 -1.28 -0.84
CA GLU A 53 -13.06 -0.59 -1.19
C GLU A 53 -11.83 -1.49 -0.98
N ILE A 54 -11.75 -2.22 0.13
CA ILE A 54 -10.70 -3.20 0.40
C ILE A 54 -10.69 -4.29 -0.68
N THR A 55 -11.87 -4.76 -1.09
CA THR A 55 -11.99 -5.77 -2.16
C THR A 55 -11.42 -5.25 -3.48
N LYS A 56 -11.75 -4.00 -3.84
CA LYS A 56 -11.19 -3.33 -5.02
C LYS A 56 -9.67 -3.16 -4.91
N ALA A 57 -9.17 -2.68 -3.77
CA ALA A 57 -7.74 -2.51 -3.53
C ALA A 57 -6.97 -3.84 -3.64
N LYS A 58 -7.54 -4.96 -3.14
CA LYS A 58 -6.95 -6.30 -3.31
C LYS A 58 -6.90 -6.73 -4.78
N GLN A 59 -7.95 -6.45 -5.55
CA GLN A 59 -7.99 -6.73 -7.00
C GLN A 59 -6.93 -5.92 -7.76
N GLU A 60 -6.83 -4.62 -7.46
CA GLU A 60 -5.81 -3.73 -8.04
C GLU A 60 -4.40 -4.19 -7.67
N ALA A 61 -4.18 -4.55 -6.40
CA ALA A 61 -2.90 -5.06 -5.93
C ALA A 61 -2.50 -6.34 -6.67
N LEU A 62 -3.44 -7.26 -6.88
CA LEU A 62 -3.20 -8.48 -7.65
C LEU A 62 -2.83 -8.18 -9.10
N SER A 63 -3.51 -7.21 -9.73
CA SER A 63 -3.21 -6.81 -11.12
C SER A 63 -1.81 -6.22 -11.29
N ARG A 64 -1.23 -5.66 -10.22
CA ARG A 64 0.12 -5.08 -10.19
C ARG A 64 1.23 -6.07 -9.84
N LYS A 65 0.89 -7.29 -9.44
CA LYS A 65 1.86 -8.27 -8.95
C LYS A 65 3.00 -8.52 -9.94
N ASP A 66 2.66 -8.78 -11.20
CA ASP A 66 3.66 -9.16 -12.21
C ASP A 66 4.67 -8.03 -12.50
N ILE A 67 4.25 -6.76 -12.44
CA ILE A 67 5.17 -5.63 -12.64
C ILE A 67 6.04 -5.42 -11.41
N LEU A 68 5.48 -5.54 -10.20
CA LEU A 68 6.24 -5.42 -8.96
C LEU A 68 7.31 -6.52 -8.85
N ASP A 69 6.97 -7.76 -9.20
CA ASP A 69 7.91 -8.89 -9.21
C ASP A 69 9.06 -8.64 -10.21
N LYS A 70 8.80 -8.00 -11.35
CA LYS A 70 9.83 -7.63 -12.33
C LYS A 70 10.71 -6.49 -11.83
N VAL A 71 10.13 -5.49 -11.18
CA VAL A 71 10.87 -4.35 -10.60
C VAL A 71 11.82 -4.84 -9.51
N GLU A 72 11.38 -5.72 -8.61
CA GLU A 72 12.26 -6.24 -7.55
C GLU A 72 13.41 -7.08 -8.12
N LYS A 73 13.13 -7.93 -9.12
CA LYS A 73 14.19 -8.67 -9.83
C LYS A 73 15.20 -7.73 -10.50
N TRP A 74 14.73 -6.68 -11.15
CA TRP A 74 15.60 -5.72 -11.82
C TRP A 74 16.46 -4.94 -10.81
N LYS A 75 15.89 -4.53 -9.68
CA LYS A 75 16.61 -3.89 -8.59
C LYS A 75 17.74 -4.77 -8.06
N HIS A 76 17.46 -6.04 -7.76
CA HIS A 76 18.49 -6.98 -7.30
C HIS A 76 19.58 -7.23 -8.35
N ALA A 77 19.20 -7.39 -9.62
CA ALA A 77 20.18 -7.57 -10.69
C ALA A 77 21.10 -6.33 -10.81
N SER A 78 20.55 -5.12 -10.66
CA SER A 78 21.33 -3.88 -10.68
C SER A 78 22.23 -3.73 -9.45
N GLU A 79 21.77 -4.13 -8.27
CA GLU A 79 22.58 -4.18 -7.05
C GLU A 79 23.75 -5.17 -7.18
N GLU A 80 23.51 -6.34 -7.78
CA GLU A 80 24.52 -7.37 -8.04
C GLU A 80 25.54 -6.91 -9.08
N GLU A 81 25.10 -6.32 -10.19
CA GLU A 81 25.99 -5.75 -11.22
C GLU A 81 26.93 -4.70 -10.62
N LYS A 82 26.39 -3.78 -9.80
CA LYS A 82 27.21 -2.79 -9.10
C LYS A 82 28.23 -3.43 -8.15
N TRP A 83 27.82 -4.47 -7.42
CA TRP A 83 28.72 -5.19 -6.53
C TRP A 83 29.86 -5.87 -7.29
N LEU A 84 29.58 -6.47 -8.45
CA LEU A 84 30.59 -7.07 -9.33
C LEU A 84 31.56 -6.02 -9.88
N ASP A 85 31.05 -4.88 -10.36
CA ASP A 85 31.88 -3.77 -10.84
C ASP A 85 32.87 -3.28 -9.78
N ASP A 86 32.40 -3.14 -8.54
CA ASP A 86 33.24 -2.70 -7.43
C ASP A 86 34.27 -3.78 -7.04
N TYR A 87 33.89 -5.06 -7.09
CA TYR A 87 34.79 -6.18 -6.85
C TYR A 87 35.90 -6.27 -7.91
N GLU A 88 35.57 -6.12 -9.19
CA GLU A 88 36.54 -6.15 -10.29
C GLU A 88 37.54 -4.99 -10.21
N LYS A 89 37.09 -3.77 -9.87
CA LYS A 89 37.98 -2.61 -9.67
C LYS A 89 39.01 -2.83 -8.55
N VAL A 90 38.64 -3.57 -7.50
CA VAL A 90 39.53 -3.86 -6.37
C VAL A 90 40.55 -4.95 -6.72
N ASN A 91 40.21 -5.90 -7.60
CA ASN A 91 41.12 -6.98 -8.00
C ASN A 91 42.07 -6.62 -9.16
N LEU A 92 41.86 -5.47 -9.79
CA LEU A 92 42.72 -4.95 -10.87
C LEU A 92 43.84 -4.02 -10.36
N ILE A 93 44.02 -3.91 -9.04
CA ILE A 93 45.09 -3.16 -8.35
C ILE A 93 45.92 -4.14 -7.52
#